data_AF-A0AAJ0AF45-F1
#
_entry.id   AF-A0AAJ0AF45-F1
#
_cell.length_a   1.000
_cell.length_b   1.000
_cell.length_c   1.000
_cell.angle_alpha   90.00
_cell.angle_beta   90.00
_cell.angle_gamma   90.00
#
_symmetry.space_group_name_H-M   'P 1'
#
loop_
_entity.id
_entity.type
_entity.pdbx_description
1 polymer ?
#
loop_
_entity_poly.entity_id
_entity_poly.type
_entity_poly.pdbx_seq_one_letter_code
_entity_poly.pdbx_strand_id
1 'polypeptide(L)'
;MAFNNTYGIETVNKTVYQGMIDAYYAEGGCRDRIDACRELSAIYDSDNIGINATVNNVCQDAETYCTVNVRDPYLNVSGRDYYDVTQIDPTLFPPPFTAGYLNQPYVQSALGVPLNWTGSSSASSSAFRSIGDYPRPGWIEDIAYLLHSGIKVSLMFRDRDFACNWIGGEQVALAIPWADQEKFAKAGYEPLQTNSTYEGGQVRQYGNLSFIRVYQAGHAVPSYQPESAYRIFNRALFNKDIATGLVDTATNLTYATEGPADTFGIKNKIPPQYEDFCYVLDPSTCSNEQVNAMRNGTGIIKDYIMIEPASQQGAAIGLKAREILDEA
;
A
#
# COMPACT_ATOMS: atom_id res chain seq x y z
N MET A 1 -11.82 2.93 3.82
CA MET A 1 -10.68 2.75 4.73
C MET A 1 -10.57 3.87 5.79
N ALA A 2 -10.53 5.16 5.41
CA ALA A 2 -10.33 6.25 6.39
C ALA A 2 -11.43 6.38 7.48
N PHE A 3 -12.68 6.06 7.15
CA PHE A 3 -13.81 6.28 8.08
C PHE A 3 -14.51 4.97 8.44
N ASN A 4 -14.92 4.19 7.42
CA ASN A 4 -15.47 2.85 7.61
C ASN A 4 -14.40 1.80 7.23
N ASN A 5 -13.97 1.00 8.21
CA ASN A 5 -13.01 -0.09 8.05
C ASN A 5 -13.29 -1.23 9.05
N THR A 6 -12.60 -2.34 8.85
CA THR A 6 -12.78 -3.60 9.59
C THR A 6 -12.14 -3.61 10.98
N TYR A 7 -11.55 -2.49 11.38
CA TYR A 7 -10.97 -2.25 12.71
C TYR A 7 -11.82 -1.29 13.55
N GLY A 8 -12.86 -0.67 12.98
CA GLY A 8 -13.69 0.30 13.68
C GLY A 8 -12.96 1.60 14.04
N ILE A 9 -11.90 1.94 13.30
CA ILE A 9 -11.11 3.16 13.54
C ILE A 9 -11.60 4.27 12.63
N GLU A 10 -12.11 5.36 13.20
CA GLU A 10 -12.33 6.60 12.47
C GLU A 10 -11.01 7.38 12.44
N THR A 11 -10.27 7.25 11.33
CA THR A 11 -8.95 7.90 11.18
C THR A 11 -9.06 9.39 10.86
N VAL A 12 -10.22 9.82 10.38
CA VAL A 12 -10.58 11.22 10.18
C VAL A 12 -11.98 11.45 10.73
N ASN A 13 -12.28 12.67 11.18
CA ASN A 13 -13.65 12.97 11.63
C ASN A 13 -14.63 13.02 10.44
N LYS A 14 -15.93 12.97 10.75
CA LYS A 14 -17.00 12.93 9.74
C LYS A 14 -16.96 14.10 8.75
N THR A 15 -16.62 15.31 9.21
CA THR A 15 -16.55 16.51 8.35
C THR A 15 -15.43 16.37 7.33
N VAL A 16 -14.24 15.95 7.77
CA VAL A 16 -13.09 15.70 6.89
C VAL A 16 -13.40 14.58 5.91
N TYR A 17 -14.00 13.49 6.39
CA TYR A 17 -14.44 12.39 5.53
C TYR A 17 -15.41 12.84 4.43
N GLN A 18 -16.42 13.64 4.80
CA GLN A 18 -17.36 14.15 3.81
C GLN A 18 -16.66 15.05 2.78
N GLY A 19 -15.72 15.90 3.22
CA GLY A 19 -14.91 16.70 2.29
C GLY A 19 -14.10 15.85 1.31
N MET A 20 -13.51 14.73 1.76
CA MET A 20 -12.79 13.79 0.87
C MET A 20 -13.73 13.13 -0.14
N ILE A 21 -14.95 12.75 0.28
CA ILE A 21 -15.98 12.17 -0.58
C ILE A 21 -16.46 13.19 -1.61
N ASP A 22 -16.75 14.42 -1.18
CA ASP A 22 -17.18 15.50 -2.05
C ASP A 22 -16.07 15.85 -3.07
N ALA A 23 -14.81 15.92 -2.64
CA ALA A 23 -13.68 16.12 -3.54
C ALA A 23 -13.54 15.00 -4.59
N TYR A 24 -14.00 13.78 -4.29
CA TYR A 24 -13.98 12.70 -5.26
C TYR A 24 -15.14 12.77 -6.26
N TYR A 25 -16.36 12.98 -5.77
CA TYR A 25 -17.60 12.84 -6.55
C TYR A 25 -18.20 14.13 -7.10
N ALA A 26 -17.78 15.31 -6.61
CA ALA A 26 -18.29 16.57 -7.11
C ALA A 26 -17.88 16.82 -8.57
N GLU A 27 -18.67 17.63 -9.27
CA GLU A 27 -18.36 18.08 -10.63
C GLU A 27 -16.99 18.77 -10.67
N GLY A 28 -16.12 18.33 -11.58
CA GLY A 28 -14.73 18.78 -11.67
C GLY A 28 -13.82 18.27 -10.54
N GLY A 29 -14.28 17.29 -9.76
CA GLY A 29 -13.54 16.60 -8.70
C GLY A 29 -12.53 15.59 -9.23
N CYS A 30 -11.98 14.78 -8.33
CA CYS A 30 -10.93 13.81 -8.64
C CYS A 30 -11.36 12.82 -9.74
N ARG A 31 -12.60 12.30 -9.67
CA ARG A 31 -13.10 11.36 -10.67
C ARG A 31 -13.14 11.96 -12.07
N ASP A 32 -13.77 13.12 -12.24
CA ASP A 32 -13.91 13.79 -13.54
C ASP A 32 -12.55 14.15 -14.15
N ARG A 33 -11.57 14.53 -13.32
CA ARG A 33 -10.21 14.82 -13.78
C ARG A 33 -9.47 13.56 -14.22
N ILE A 34 -9.64 12.45 -13.51
CA ILE A 34 -9.11 11.15 -13.94
C ILE A 34 -9.75 10.74 -15.28
N ASP A 35 -11.06 10.90 -15.42
CA ASP A 35 -11.78 10.55 -16.65
C ASP A 35 -11.28 11.42 -17.82
N ALA A 36 -11.12 12.74 -17.64
CA ALA A 36 -10.54 13.62 -18.64
C ALA A 36 -9.09 13.24 -19.02
N CYS A 37 -8.24 12.88 -18.04
CA CYS A 37 -6.90 12.37 -18.30
C CYS A 37 -6.94 11.11 -19.18
N ARG A 38 -7.84 10.16 -18.86
CA ARG A 38 -7.94 8.88 -19.57
C ARG A 38 -8.48 9.05 -20.98
N GLU A 39 -9.50 9.87 -21.18
CA GLU A 39 -10.06 10.19 -22.48
C GLU A 39 -9.02 10.83 -23.41
N LEU A 40 -8.27 11.82 -22.90
CA LEU A 40 -7.21 12.46 -23.67
C LEU A 40 -6.02 11.52 -23.94
N SER A 41 -5.64 10.70 -22.95
CA SER A 41 -4.59 9.69 -23.13
C SER A 41 -4.96 8.71 -24.25
N ALA A 42 -6.19 8.20 -24.26
CA ALA A 42 -6.64 7.26 -25.29
C ALA A 42 -6.56 7.83 -26.74
N ILE A 43 -6.72 9.14 -26.91
CA ILE A 43 -6.71 9.79 -28.23
C ILE A 43 -5.29 10.25 -28.62
N TYR A 44 -4.54 10.82 -27.67
CA TYR A 44 -3.32 11.59 -27.97
C TYR A 44 -2.04 11.00 -27.36
N ASP A 45 -2.13 9.95 -26.55
CA ASP A 45 -1.01 9.24 -25.92
C ASP A 45 -1.40 7.79 -25.59
N SER A 46 -1.88 7.04 -26.60
CA SER A 46 -2.52 5.72 -26.41
C SER A 46 -1.60 4.66 -25.83
N ASP A 47 -0.28 4.83 -26.00
CA ASP A 47 0.75 3.92 -25.48
C ASP A 47 1.20 4.30 -24.06
N ASN A 48 0.62 5.35 -23.47
CA ASN A 48 0.96 5.89 -22.14
C ASN A 48 2.46 6.20 -21.96
N ILE A 49 3.13 6.66 -23.01
CA ILE A 49 4.58 6.90 -22.97
C ILE A 49 4.95 8.31 -22.50
N GLY A 50 3.96 9.18 -22.24
CA GLY A 50 4.16 10.48 -21.60
C GLY A 50 4.85 11.52 -22.49
N ILE A 51 4.71 11.41 -23.82
CA ILE A 51 5.33 12.35 -24.77
C ILE A 51 4.44 13.58 -25.02
N ASN A 52 3.11 13.43 -24.89
CA ASN A 52 2.19 14.52 -25.17
C ASN A 52 2.06 15.47 -23.97
N ALA A 53 2.67 16.66 -24.07
CA ALA A 53 2.69 17.64 -22.99
C ALA A 53 1.29 18.07 -22.51
N THR A 54 0.30 18.14 -23.41
CA THR A 54 -1.08 18.48 -23.04
C THR A 54 -1.70 17.38 -22.20
N VAL A 55 -1.56 16.11 -22.61
CA VAL A 55 -2.04 14.95 -21.84
C VAL A 55 -1.34 14.89 -20.48
N ASN A 56 -0.01 15.05 -20.46
CA ASN A 56 0.79 15.04 -19.24
C ASN A 56 0.28 16.06 -18.22
N ASN A 57 0.02 17.31 -18.66
CA ASN A 57 -0.47 18.36 -17.76
C ASN A 57 -1.86 18.03 -17.19
N VAL A 58 -2.78 17.49 -18.00
CA VAL A 58 -4.12 17.12 -17.53
C VAL A 58 -4.05 15.95 -16.54
N CYS A 59 -3.24 14.93 -16.85
CA CYS A 59 -3.05 13.79 -15.96
C CYS A 59 -2.33 14.17 -14.67
N GLN A 60 -1.33 15.05 -14.73
CA GLN A 60 -0.63 15.55 -13.54
C GLN A 60 -1.58 16.38 -12.65
N ASP A 61 -2.42 17.21 -13.25
CA ASP A 61 -3.45 17.97 -12.53
C ASP A 61 -4.45 17.05 -11.83
N ALA A 62 -4.94 16.01 -12.52
CA ALA A 62 -5.81 14.99 -11.94
C ALA A 62 -5.15 14.33 -10.72
N GLU A 63 -3.91 13.86 -10.90
CA GLU A 63 -3.16 13.20 -9.83
C GLU A 63 -2.93 14.11 -8.62
N THR A 64 -2.56 15.37 -8.87
CA THR A 64 -2.32 16.39 -7.84
C THR A 64 -3.60 16.67 -7.07
N TYR A 65 -4.71 16.92 -7.78
CA TYR A 65 -5.99 17.20 -7.17
C TYR A 65 -6.47 16.04 -6.28
N CYS A 66 -6.42 14.82 -6.79
CA CYS A 66 -6.79 13.60 -6.06
C CYS A 66 -5.92 13.42 -4.82
N THR A 67 -4.61 13.63 -4.95
CA THR A 67 -3.67 13.54 -3.86
C THR A 67 -3.99 14.55 -2.75
N VAL A 68 -4.12 15.83 -3.09
CA VAL A 68 -4.31 16.91 -2.11
C VAL A 68 -5.68 16.84 -1.43
N ASN A 69 -6.74 16.49 -2.16
CA ASN A 69 -8.10 16.62 -1.64
C ASN A 69 -8.71 15.30 -1.17
N VAL A 70 -8.21 14.14 -1.63
CA VAL A 70 -8.74 12.83 -1.24
C VAL A 70 -7.77 12.07 -0.33
N ARG A 71 -6.47 12.07 -0.64
CA ARG A 71 -5.47 11.32 0.17
C ARG A 71 -4.96 12.12 1.35
N ASP A 72 -4.45 13.31 1.11
CA ASP A 72 -3.71 14.11 2.11
C ASP A 72 -4.52 14.51 3.34
N PRO A 73 -5.86 14.66 3.31
CA PRO A 73 -6.61 14.89 4.55
C PRO A 73 -6.39 13.80 5.60
N TYR A 74 -6.23 12.53 5.19
CA TYR A 74 -5.83 11.45 6.09
C TYR A 74 -4.46 11.71 6.72
N LEU A 75 -3.46 12.03 5.88
CA LEU A 75 -2.09 12.27 6.33
C LEU A 75 -1.99 13.49 7.25
N ASN A 76 -2.86 14.48 7.06
CA ASN A 76 -2.83 15.73 7.79
C ASN A 76 -3.44 15.64 9.18
N VAL A 77 -4.48 14.82 9.38
CA VAL A 77 -5.28 14.87 10.63
C VAL A 77 -5.35 13.55 11.39
N SER A 78 -4.97 12.42 10.78
CA SER A 78 -5.16 11.12 11.44
C SER A 78 -4.16 10.84 12.55
N GLY A 79 -2.94 11.36 12.43
CA GLY A 79 -1.81 11.02 13.31
C GLY A 79 -1.42 9.53 13.23
N ARG A 80 -1.79 8.85 12.13
CA ARG A 80 -1.62 7.41 11.95
C ARG A 80 -0.81 7.10 10.70
N ASP A 81 -0.11 5.98 10.76
CA ASP A 81 0.77 5.55 9.69
C ASP A 81 0.01 5.31 8.38
N TYR A 82 0.55 5.86 7.29
CA TYR A 82 -0.01 5.76 5.94
C TYR A 82 -0.10 4.31 5.44
N TYR A 83 0.78 3.45 5.95
CA TYR A 83 0.90 2.05 5.59
C TYR A 83 0.19 1.10 6.55
N ASP A 84 -0.35 1.62 7.66
CA ASP A 84 -0.99 0.87 8.73
C ASP A 84 -1.87 1.76 9.63
N VAL A 85 -3.17 1.80 9.34
CA VAL A 85 -4.15 2.60 10.07
C VAL A 85 -4.25 2.26 11.57
N THR A 86 -3.72 1.12 12.00
CA THR A 86 -3.78 0.71 13.40
C THR A 86 -2.64 1.29 14.24
N GLN A 87 -1.61 1.83 13.60
CA GLN A 87 -0.41 2.37 14.24
C GLN A 87 -0.44 3.90 14.24
N ILE A 88 0.09 4.49 15.30
CA ILE A 88 0.29 5.93 15.45
C ILE A 88 1.66 6.27 14.87
N ASP A 89 1.76 7.42 14.20
CA ASP A 89 3.03 7.88 13.65
C ASP A 89 3.96 8.45 14.73
N PRO A 90 5.30 8.27 14.60
CA PRO A 90 5.96 7.49 13.55
C PRO A 90 5.92 5.99 13.82
N THR A 91 5.75 5.18 12.77
CA THR A 91 5.91 3.73 12.87
C THR A 91 7.28 3.26 12.38
N LEU A 92 7.88 2.31 13.10
CA LEU A 92 9.19 1.72 12.77
C LEU A 92 9.08 0.27 12.32
N PHE A 93 7.89 -0.13 11.89
CA PHE A 93 7.62 -1.45 11.35
C PHE A 93 7.11 -1.33 9.90
N PRO A 94 7.67 -2.09 8.94
CA PRO A 94 8.82 -2.99 9.09
C PRO A 94 10.11 -2.26 9.50
N PRO A 95 11.07 -2.94 10.17
CA PRO A 95 12.27 -2.29 10.69
C PRO A 95 13.08 -1.54 9.61
N PRO A 96 13.52 -0.27 9.86
CA PRO A 96 14.12 0.60 8.85
C PRO A 96 15.63 0.33 8.59
N PHE A 97 16.16 -0.79 9.06
CA PHE A 97 17.61 -1.02 9.15
C PHE A 97 18.31 -1.31 7.80
N THR A 98 17.55 -1.48 6.71
CA THR A 98 18.08 -1.82 5.39
C THR A 98 19.15 -0.85 4.91
N ALA A 99 18.93 0.46 5.07
CA ALA A 99 19.90 1.48 4.65
C ALA A 99 21.20 1.39 5.45
N GLY A 100 21.11 1.25 6.76
CA GLY A 100 22.28 1.12 7.64
C GLY A 100 23.09 -0.14 7.35
N TYR A 101 22.43 -1.25 6.98
CA TYR A 101 23.13 -2.47 6.57
C TYR A 101 23.82 -2.34 5.21
N LEU A 102 23.07 -1.97 4.17
CA LEU A 102 23.57 -1.96 2.79
C LEU A 102 24.62 -0.88 2.52
N ASN A 103 24.71 0.16 3.36
CA ASN A 103 25.71 1.21 3.24
C ASN A 103 27.01 0.96 4.04
N GLN A 104 27.17 -0.21 4.66
CA GLN A 104 28.44 -0.56 5.28
C GLN A 104 29.49 -0.87 4.21
N PRO A 105 30.73 -0.35 4.32
CA PRO A 105 31.76 -0.53 3.28
C PRO A 105 32.06 -2.00 2.96
N TYR A 106 32.04 -2.89 3.96
CA TYR A 106 32.27 -4.31 3.72
C TYR A 106 31.11 -4.97 2.98
N VAL A 107 29.86 -4.53 3.20
CA VAL A 107 28.67 -5.05 2.48
C VAL A 107 28.71 -4.60 1.03
N GLN A 108 28.97 -3.31 0.79
CA GLN A 108 29.12 -2.76 -0.56
C GLN A 108 30.25 -3.47 -1.33
N SER A 109 31.41 -3.65 -0.68
CA SER A 109 32.54 -4.37 -1.26
C SER A 109 32.22 -5.83 -1.56
N ALA A 110 31.47 -6.52 -0.70
CA ALA A 110 31.08 -7.92 -0.91
C ALA A 110 30.06 -8.08 -2.05
N LEU A 111 29.16 -7.10 -2.23
CA LEU A 111 28.19 -7.06 -3.32
C LEU A 111 28.79 -6.53 -4.64
N GLY A 112 29.99 -5.93 -4.59
CA GLY A 112 30.62 -5.30 -5.76
C GLY A 112 29.94 -4.00 -6.21
N VAL A 113 29.26 -3.30 -5.30
CA VAL A 113 28.54 -2.05 -5.62
C VAL A 113 29.34 -0.82 -5.17
N PRO A 114 29.56 0.17 -6.05
CA PRO A 114 30.40 1.34 -5.72
C PRO A 114 29.60 2.55 -5.22
N LEU A 115 28.31 2.40 -4.91
CA LEU A 115 27.40 3.50 -4.60
C LEU A 115 26.62 3.24 -3.31
N ASN A 116 26.24 4.34 -2.65
CA ASN A 116 25.35 4.28 -1.50
C ASN A 116 23.94 3.86 -1.94
N TRP A 117 23.37 2.94 -1.20
CA TRP A 117 22.00 2.48 -1.37
C TRP A 117 21.02 3.50 -0.79
N THR A 118 19.95 3.76 -1.56
CA THR A 118 18.74 4.45 -1.10
C THR A 118 17.53 3.55 -1.35
N GLY A 119 16.52 3.64 -0.50
CA GLY A 119 15.28 2.84 -0.66
C GLY A 119 14.39 3.30 -1.81
N SER A 120 14.59 4.52 -2.29
CA SER A 120 13.85 5.12 -3.40
C SER A 120 14.70 6.16 -4.14
N SER A 121 14.23 6.56 -5.32
CA SER A 121 14.85 7.58 -6.18
C SER A 121 13.86 8.72 -6.39
N SER A 122 14.17 9.90 -5.87
CA SER A 122 13.35 11.11 -6.06
C SER A 122 13.29 11.51 -7.53
N ALA A 123 14.39 11.38 -8.28
CA ALA A 123 14.43 11.65 -9.71
C ALA A 123 13.47 10.75 -10.50
N SER A 124 13.45 9.45 -10.17
CA SER A 124 12.50 8.51 -10.79
C SER A 124 11.06 8.87 -10.42
N SER A 125 10.79 9.13 -9.14
CA SER A 125 9.46 9.57 -8.69
C SER A 125 9.00 10.82 -9.44
N SER A 126 9.84 11.86 -9.52
CA SER A 126 9.54 13.09 -10.25
C SER A 126 9.25 12.85 -11.73
N ALA A 127 9.99 11.95 -12.39
CA ALA A 127 9.75 11.62 -13.79
C ALA A 127 8.33 11.07 -14.02
N PHE A 128 7.90 10.08 -13.24
CA PHE A 128 6.55 9.50 -13.34
C PHE A 128 5.45 10.48 -12.92
N ARG A 129 5.65 11.21 -11.82
CA ARG A 129 4.70 12.22 -11.33
C ARG A 129 4.53 13.38 -12.32
N SER A 130 5.59 13.77 -13.04
CA SER A 130 5.55 14.88 -14.01
C SER A 130 4.71 14.60 -15.25
N ILE A 131 4.47 13.33 -15.57
CA ILE A 131 3.61 12.93 -16.69
C ILE A 131 2.22 12.48 -16.23
N GLY A 132 1.92 12.59 -14.93
CA GLY A 132 0.66 12.12 -14.35
C GLY A 132 0.40 10.64 -14.60
N ASP A 133 1.38 9.79 -14.31
CA ASP A 133 1.33 8.36 -14.67
C ASP A 133 0.20 7.59 -13.95
N TYR A 134 -0.07 7.91 -12.68
CA TYR A 134 -1.04 7.18 -11.84
C TYR A 134 -2.46 7.11 -12.43
N PRO A 135 -3.10 8.22 -12.85
CA PRO A 135 -4.47 8.21 -13.34
C PRO A 135 -4.64 7.67 -14.76
N ARG A 136 -3.56 7.36 -15.49
CA ARG A 136 -3.62 6.89 -16.87
C ARG A 136 -4.42 5.58 -17.02
N PRO A 137 -5.00 5.32 -18.20
CA PRO A 137 -5.80 4.12 -18.46
C PRO A 137 -4.92 2.92 -18.81
N GLY A 138 -5.49 1.71 -18.91
CA GLY A 138 -4.81 0.52 -19.44
C GLY A 138 -4.40 -0.51 -18.37
N TRP A 139 -4.24 -0.11 -17.11
CA TRP A 139 -3.72 -1.01 -16.08
C TRP A 139 -4.60 -2.23 -15.79
N ILE A 140 -5.94 -2.10 -15.85
CA ILE A 140 -6.84 -3.24 -15.62
C ILE A 140 -7.01 -4.09 -16.88
N GLU A 141 -6.89 -3.46 -18.05
CA GLU A 141 -6.90 -4.13 -19.35
C GLU A 141 -5.65 -4.99 -19.53
N ASP A 142 -4.48 -4.53 -19.06
CA ASP A 142 -3.25 -5.32 -19.04
C ASP A 142 -3.39 -6.57 -18.17
N ILE A 143 -4.08 -6.46 -17.03
CA ILE A 143 -4.40 -7.64 -16.20
C ILE A 143 -5.35 -8.58 -16.94
N ALA A 144 -6.36 -8.04 -17.63
CA ALA A 144 -7.26 -8.85 -18.45
C ALA A 144 -6.51 -9.58 -19.58
N TYR A 145 -5.56 -8.90 -20.24
CA TYR A 145 -4.69 -9.49 -21.25
C TYR A 145 -3.88 -10.68 -20.71
N LEU A 146 -3.32 -10.57 -19.50
CA LEU A 146 -2.63 -11.68 -18.84
C LEU A 146 -3.58 -12.87 -18.63
N LEU A 147 -4.78 -12.62 -18.12
CA LEU A 147 -5.78 -13.67 -17.87
C LEU A 147 -6.25 -14.35 -19.17
N HIS A 148 -6.50 -13.59 -20.24
CA HIS A 148 -6.83 -14.13 -21.56
C HIS A 148 -5.67 -14.94 -22.17
N SER A 149 -4.44 -14.61 -21.81
CA SER A 149 -3.23 -15.36 -22.20
C SER A 149 -3.00 -16.61 -21.35
N GLY A 150 -3.93 -16.96 -20.45
CA GLY A 150 -3.82 -18.11 -19.57
C GLY A 150 -2.85 -17.91 -18.40
N ILE A 151 -2.39 -16.68 -18.15
CA ILE A 151 -1.50 -16.35 -17.03
C ILE A 151 -2.35 -16.14 -15.78
N LYS A 152 -1.94 -16.78 -14.68
CA LYS A 152 -2.58 -16.62 -13.37
C LYS A 152 -2.23 -15.27 -12.77
N VAL A 153 -3.23 -14.63 -12.16
CA VAL A 153 -3.07 -13.36 -11.45
C VAL A 153 -3.59 -13.52 -10.02
N SER A 154 -2.72 -13.24 -9.05
CA SER A 154 -3.05 -13.24 -7.62
C SER A 154 -2.86 -11.85 -7.04
N LEU A 155 -3.96 -11.23 -6.65
CA LEU A 155 -4.03 -9.89 -6.09
C LEU A 155 -4.06 -9.98 -4.56
N MET A 156 -2.88 -9.83 -3.94
CA MET A 156 -2.72 -9.90 -2.48
C MET A 156 -2.81 -8.51 -1.86
N PHE A 157 -3.89 -8.27 -1.14
CA PHE A 157 -4.15 -7.02 -0.41
C PHE A 157 -4.20 -7.27 1.08
N ARG A 158 -4.09 -6.17 1.83
CA ARG A 158 -3.94 -6.21 3.29
C ARG A 158 -4.98 -5.40 4.02
N ASP A 159 -5.23 -5.92 5.21
CA ASP A 159 -6.05 -5.47 6.30
C ASP A 159 -6.08 -4.02 6.73
N ARG A 160 -4.86 -3.53 6.99
CA ARG A 160 -4.59 -2.36 7.83
C ARG A 160 -4.05 -1.19 7.03
N ASP A 161 -3.64 -1.40 5.79
CA ASP A 161 -3.06 -0.32 5.02
C ASP A 161 -4.11 0.64 4.47
N PHE A 162 -3.79 1.93 4.52
CA PHE A 162 -4.59 2.98 3.90
C PHE A 162 -4.22 3.20 2.42
N ALA A 163 -2.91 3.30 2.13
CA ALA A 163 -2.35 3.70 0.84
C ALA A 163 -2.91 2.98 -0.40
N CYS A 164 -3.04 1.65 -0.33
CA CYS A 164 -3.59 0.78 -1.37
C CYS A 164 -4.53 -0.27 -0.76
N ASN A 165 -5.42 0.16 0.14
CA ASN A 165 -6.31 -0.70 0.93
C ASN A 165 -7.06 -1.80 0.15
N TRP A 166 -7.40 -2.89 0.85
CA TRP A 166 -8.08 -4.06 0.27
C TRP A 166 -9.48 -3.77 -0.29
N ILE A 167 -10.17 -2.72 0.18
CA ILE A 167 -11.50 -2.35 -0.32
C ILE A 167 -11.36 -1.88 -1.78
N GLY A 168 -10.41 -0.98 -2.05
CA GLY A 168 -10.10 -0.55 -3.42
C GLY A 168 -9.57 -1.70 -4.27
N GLY A 169 -8.69 -2.53 -3.71
CA GLY A 169 -8.18 -3.73 -4.39
C GLY A 169 -9.26 -4.72 -4.80
N GLU A 170 -10.28 -4.93 -3.97
CA GLU A 170 -11.43 -5.78 -4.30
C GLU A 170 -12.24 -5.20 -5.46
N GLN A 171 -12.51 -3.89 -5.44
CA GLN A 171 -13.23 -3.23 -6.53
C GLN A 171 -12.47 -3.34 -7.85
N VAL A 172 -11.14 -3.20 -7.82
CA VAL A 172 -10.28 -3.45 -9.00
C VAL A 172 -10.41 -4.90 -9.47
N ALA A 173 -10.27 -5.87 -8.56
CA ALA A 173 -10.35 -7.29 -8.91
C ALA A 173 -11.69 -7.67 -9.58
N LEU A 174 -12.80 -7.08 -9.11
CA LEU A 174 -14.14 -7.27 -9.69
C LEU A 174 -14.32 -6.55 -11.04
N ALA A 175 -13.60 -5.46 -11.28
CA ALA A 175 -13.72 -4.64 -12.47
C ALA A 175 -12.86 -5.10 -13.66
N ILE A 176 -11.91 -6.03 -13.46
CA ILE A 176 -11.04 -6.54 -14.54
C ILE A 176 -11.90 -7.09 -15.70
N PRO A 177 -11.77 -6.55 -16.93
CA PRO A 177 -12.63 -6.90 -18.05
C PRO A 177 -12.15 -8.18 -18.78
N TRP A 178 -12.26 -9.33 -18.12
CA TRP A 178 -11.85 -10.63 -18.66
C TRP A 178 -13.03 -11.59 -18.88
N ALA A 179 -12.77 -12.70 -19.59
CA ALA A 179 -13.84 -13.60 -20.07
C ALA A 179 -14.69 -14.22 -18.95
N ASP A 180 -14.10 -14.45 -17.77
CA ASP A 180 -14.75 -15.06 -16.62
C ASP A 180 -15.05 -14.04 -15.50
N GLN A 181 -15.10 -12.74 -15.81
CA GLN A 181 -15.38 -11.67 -14.83
C GLN A 181 -16.65 -11.94 -14.01
N GLU A 182 -17.75 -12.30 -14.65
CA GLU A 182 -19.01 -12.60 -13.95
C GLU A 182 -18.90 -13.82 -13.05
N LYS A 183 -18.11 -14.84 -13.44
CA LYS A 183 -17.95 -16.05 -12.66
C LYS A 183 -17.06 -15.80 -11.44
N PHE A 184 -16.02 -14.98 -11.61
CA PHE A 184 -15.22 -14.47 -10.50
C PHE A 184 -16.07 -13.65 -9.52
N ALA A 185 -16.92 -12.74 -10.02
CA ALA A 185 -17.80 -11.93 -9.17
C ALA A 185 -18.84 -12.77 -8.40
N LYS A 186 -19.26 -13.91 -8.97
CA LYS A 186 -20.17 -14.88 -8.32
C LYS A 186 -19.48 -15.80 -7.31
N ALA A 187 -18.15 -15.95 -7.37
CA ALA A 187 -17.41 -16.77 -6.42
C ALA A 187 -17.46 -16.16 -5.01
N GLY A 188 -17.62 -17.02 -4.02
CA GLY A 188 -17.67 -16.65 -2.60
C GLY A 188 -16.27 -16.49 -2.01
N TYR A 189 -16.20 -15.95 -0.79
CA TYR A 189 -14.98 -15.87 -0.02
C TYR A 189 -14.78 -17.11 0.86
N GLU A 190 -13.64 -17.77 0.69
CA GLU A 190 -13.21 -18.89 1.52
C GLU A 190 -12.04 -18.47 2.43
N PRO A 191 -11.92 -19.00 3.66
CA PRO A 191 -10.78 -18.71 4.52
C PRO A 191 -9.43 -19.08 3.88
N LEU A 192 -8.46 -18.18 4.00
CA LEU A 192 -7.06 -18.48 3.68
C LEU A 192 -6.49 -19.35 4.80
N GLN A 193 -6.45 -20.66 4.62
CA GLN A 193 -5.81 -21.57 5.57
C GLN A 193 -4.29 -21.40 5.49
N THR A 194 -3.68 -20.81 6.51
CA THR A 194 -2.21 -20.64 6.56
C THR A 194 -1.51 -21.90 7.07
N ASN A 195 -2.07 -22.49 8.13
CA ASN A 195 -1.67 -23.77 8.71
C ASN A 195 -2.90 -24.46 9.34
N SER A 196 -2.76 -25.54 10.11
CA SER A 196 -3.92 -26.30 10.62
C SER A 196 -4.81 -25.56 11.63
N THR A 197 -4.36 -24.45 12.20
CA THR A 197 -5.08 -23.73 13.26
C THR A 197 -5.29 -22.24 12.98
N TYR A 198 -4.66 -21.71 11.94
CA TYR A 198 -4.68 -20.29 11.62
C TYR A 198 -5.22 -20.00 10.22
N GLU A 199 -6.24 -19.13 10.18
CA GLU A 199 -6.78 -18.53 8.97
C GLU A 199 -6.16 -17.13 8.80
N GLY A 200 -5.29 -16.98 7.81
CA GLY A 200 -4.54 -15.74 7.58
C GLY A 200 -5.28 -14.67 6.79
N GLY A 201 -6.53 -14.90 6.41
CA GLY A 201 -7.25 -14.03 5.50
C GLY A 201 -8.48 -14.65 4.86
N GLN A 202 -8.90 -14.07 3.74
CA GLN A 202 -9.99 -14.54 2.90
C GLN A 202 -9.58 -14.50 1.44
N VAL A 203 -10.07 -15.46 0.67
CA VAL A 203 -9.76 -15.64 -0.74
C VAL A 203 -11.06 -15.70 -1.53
N ARG A 204 -11.15 -14.87 -2.57
CA ARG A 204 -12.07 -15.09 -3.69
C ARG A 204 -11.23 -15.55 -4.87
N GLN A 205 -11.55 -16.70 -5.45
CA GLN A 205 -10.84 -17.22 -6.62
C GLN A 205 -11.84 -17.81 -7.62
N TYR A 206 -11.60 -17.54 -8.90
CA TYR A 206 -12.22 -18.26 -10.01
C TYR A 206 -11.17 -18.46 -11.10
N GLY A 207 -10.92 -19.72 -11.46
CA GLY A 207 -9.90 -20.10 -12.43
C GLY A 207 -8.55 -19.44 -12.13
N ASN A 208 -8.08 -18.61 -13.06
CA ASN A 208 -6.78 -17.97 -13.02
C ASN A 208 -6.71 -16.67 -12.21
N LEU A 209 -7.85 -16.10 -11.78
CA LEU A 209 -7.88 -14.88 -10.98
C LEU A 209 -8.17 -15.19 -9.50
N SER A 210 -7.35 -14.63 -8.62
CA SER A 210 -7.57 -14.67 -7.17
C SER A 210 -7.39 -13.29 -6.54
N PHE A 211 -8.30 -12.93 -5.64
CA PHE A 211 -8.20 -11.79 -4.75
C PHE A 211 -8.06 -12.29 -3.32
N ILE A 212 -7.07 -11.76 -2.60
CA ILE A 212 -6.75 -12.17 -1.24
C ILE A 212 -6.79 -10.95 -0.34
N ARG A 213 -7.60 -11.00 0.72
CA ARG A 213 -7.53 -10.07 1.85
C ARG A 213 -6.76 -10.75 2.98
N VAL A 214 -5.53 -10.32 3.22
CA VAL A 214 -4.67 -10.83 4.29
C VAL A 214 -4.93 -10.07 5.58
N TYR A 215 -5.21 -10.82 6.65
CA TYR A 215 -5.52 -10.27 7.97
C TYR A 215 -4.29 -9.77 8.71
N GLN A 216 -4.48 -8.78 9.58
CA GLN A 216 -3.46 -8.29 10.51
C GLN A 216 -2.18 -7.78 9.81
N ALA A 217 -2.29 -7.37 8.54
CA ALA A 217 -1.16 -6.88 7.73
C ALA A 217 -1.32 -5.40 7.33
N GLY A 218 -0.23 -4.64 7.46
CA GLY A 218 -0.03 -3.34 6.79
C GLY A 218 0.62 -3.51 5.42
N HIS A 219 1.20 -2.44 4.87
CA HIS A 219 1.53 -2.35 3.45
C HIS A 219 2.39 -3.51 2.91
N ALA A 220 3.45 -3.88 3.63
CA ALA A 220 4.39 -4.93 3.27
C ALA A 220 3.97 -6.30 3.85
N VAL A 221 2.94 -6.93 3.28
CA VAL A 221 2.34 -8.19 3.78
C VAL A 221 3.33 -9.24 4.31
N PRO A 222 4.44 -9.57 3.60
CA PRO A 222 5.38 -10.58 4.09
C PRO A 222 6.05 -10.23 5.42
N SER A 223 6.18 -8.95 5.77
CA SER A 223 6.71 -8.52 7.07
C SER A 223 5.69 -8.78 8.19
N TYR A 224 4.41 -8.55 7.94
CA TYR A 224 3.35 -8.70 8.96
C TYR A 224 2.87 -10.14 9.11
N GLN A 225 2.77 -10.88 7.99
CA GLN A 225 2.19 -12.21 7.89
C GLN A 225 3.08 -13.13 7.04
N PRO A 226 4.31 -13.44 7.51
CA PRO A 226 5.31 -14.14 6.70
C PRO A 226 4.86 -15.54 6.26
N GLU A 227 4.23 -16.32 7.15
CA GLU A 227 3.73 -17.65 6.79
C GLU A 227 2.61 -17.55 5.74
N SER A 228 1.61 -16.70 5.97
CA SER A 228 0.49 -16.52 5.02
C SER A 228 0.98 -16.06 3.64
N ALA A 229 1.88 -15.08 3.60
CA ALA A 229 2.48 -14.60 2.35
C ALA A 229 3.25 -15.72 1.62
N TYR A 230 4.05 -16.52 2.36
CA TYR A 230 4.77 -17.65 1.80
C TYR A 230 3.82 -18.73 1.23
N ARG A 231 2.71 -19.02 1.91
CA ARG A 231 1.70 -19.98 1.43
C ARG A 231 1.04 -19.49 0.15
N ILE A 232 0.60 -18.22 0.10
CA ILE A 232 0.01 -17.62 -1.10
C ILE A 232 0.99 -17.71 -2.26
N PHE A 233 2.25 -17.30 -2.06
CA PHE A 233 3.29 -17.34 -3.09
C PHE A 233 3.50 -18.75 -3.65
N ASN A 234 3.68 -19.75 -2.78
CA ASN A 234 3.87 -21.13 -3.24
C ASN A 234 2.64 -21.69 -3.95
N ARG A 235 1.43 -21.43 -3.45
CA ARG A 235 0.19 -21.94 -4.07
C ARG A 235 0.00 -21.33 -5.47
N ALA A 236 0.23 -20.03 -5.60
CA ALA A 236 0.20 -19.33 -6.87
C ALA A 236 1.23 -19.92 -7.85
N LEU A 237 2.46 -20.18 -7.40
CA LEU A 237 3.53 -20.73 -8.24
C LEU A 237 3.26 -22.18 -8.67
N PHE A 238 2.76 -23.03 -7.77
CA PHE A 238 2.66 -24.48 -7.97
C PHE A 238 1.24 -24.99 -8.30
N ASN A 239 0.42 -24.16 -8.94
CA ASN A 239 -0.93 -24.53 -9.41
C ASN A 239 -1.82 -25.12 -8.30
N LYS A 240 -1.84 -24.47 -7.14
CA LYS A 240 -2.77 -24.81 -6.08
C LYS A 240 -3.83 -23.73 -5.91
N ASP A 241 -5.01 -24.11 -5.41
CA ASP A 241 -5.96 -23.12 -4.93
C ASP A 241 -5.31 -22.29 -3.80
N ILE A 242 -5.64 -21.00 -3.76
CA ILE A 242 -5.00 -20.10 -2.82
C ILE A 242 -5.54 -20.30 -1.39
N ALA A 243 -6.81 -20.68 -1.24
CA ALA A 243 -7.47 -20.85 0.05
C ALA A 243 -6.83 -21.95 0.92
N THR A 244 -6.76 -23.18 0.40
CA THR A 244 -6.36 -24.39 1.13
C THR A 244 -5.01 -24.93 0.67
N GLY A 245 -4.70 -24.83 -0.62
CA GLY A 245 -3.52 -25.42 -1.24
C GLY A 245 -3.66 -26.91 -1.58
N LEU A 246 -4.88 -27.46 -1.56
CA LEU A 246 -5.17 -28.88 -1.72
C LEU A 246 -5.64 -29.23 -3.14
N VAL A 247 -6.29 -28.31 -3.83
CA VAL A 247 -6.83 -28.48 -5.18
C VAL A 247 -5.77 -28.12 -6.20
N ASP A 248 -5.58 -28.98 -7.19
CA ASP A 248 -4.70 -28.71 -8.33
C ASP A 248 -5.45 -27.89 -9.41
N THR A 249 -5.10 -26.61 -9.52
CA THR A 249 -5.74 -25.67 -10.44
C THR A 249 -5.26 -25.81 -11.89
N ALA A 250 -4.20 -26.58 -12.15
CA ALA A 250 -3.81 -26.93 -13.52
C ALA A 250 -4.73 -28.01 -14.12
N THR A 251 -5.30 -28.86 -13.26
CA THR A 251 -6.28 -29.87 -13.68
C THR A 251 -7.74 -29.41 -13.53
N ASN A 252 -8.00 -28.51 -12.59
CA ASN A 252 -9.31 -27.92 -12.35
C ASN A 252 -9.33 -26.42 -12.74
N LEU A 253 -9.41 -26.17 -14.04
CA LEU A 253 -9.34 -24.82 -14.62
C LEU A 253 -10.51 -23.91 -14.23
N THR A 254 -11.62 -24.48 -13.78
CA THR A 254 -12.83 -23.76 -13.36
C THR A 254 -13.03 -23.80 -11.85
N TYR A 255 -11.98 -24.08 -11.07
CA TYR A 255 -12.03 -24.01 -9.62
C TYR A 255 -12.59 -22.64 -9.18
N ALA A 256 -13.52 -22.66 -8.23
CA ALA A 256 -14.13 -21.49 -7.65
C ALA A 256 -14.18 -21.65 -6.13
N THR A 257 -13.86 -20.59 -5.39
CA THR A 257 -14.08 -20.56 -3.94
C THR A 257 -15.57 -20.43 -3.64
N GLU A 258 -15.99 -21.00 -2.51
CA GLU A 258 -17.35 -20.94 -2.00
C GLU A 258 -17.38 -20.17 -0.67
N GLY A 259 -18.52 -19.54 -0.35
CA GLY A 259 -18.68 -18.78 0.89
C GLY A 259 -19.46 -17.48 0.70
N PRO A 260 -19.40 -16.54 1.67
CA PRO A 260 -20.10 -15.27 1.60
C PRO A 260 -19.65 -14.41 0.40
N ALA A 261 -20.56 -13.55 -0.09
CA ALA A 261 -20.28 -12.65 -1.21
C ALA A 261 -19.37 -11.46 -0.84
N ASP A 262 -19.19 -11.18 0.45
CA ASP A 262 -18.32 -10.12 0.94
C ASP A 262 -17.66 -10.54 2.26
N THR A 263 -16.60 -9.82 2.63
CA THR A 263 -15.87 -10.06 3.88
C THR A 263 -15.87 -8.84 4.80
N PHE A 264 -16.63 -7.78 4.48
CA PHE A 264 -16.55 -6.53 5.23
C PHE A 264 -17.03 -6.70 6.69
N GLY A 265 -17.95 -7.64 6.92
CA GLY A 265 -18.38 -8.04 8.26
C GLY A 265 -17.30 -8.73 9.11
N ILE A 266 -16.23 -9.24 8.50
CA ILE A 266 -15.15 -9.93 9.22
C ILE A 266 -14.17 -8.88 9.77
N LYS A 267 -14.22 -8.70 11.09
CA LYS A 267 -13.45 -7.70 11.83
C LYS A 267 -12.25 -8.30 12.53
N ASN A 268 -11.25 -7.47 12.74
CA ASN A 268 -9.98 -7.84 13.33
C ASN A 268 -9.67 -6.97 14.56
N LYS A 269 -8.98 -7.53 15.56
CA LYS A 269 -8.55 -6.77 16.74
C LYS A 269 -7.41 -5.84 16.36
N ILE A 270 -7.43 -4.62 16.91
CA ILE A 270 -6.33 -3.68 16.80
C ILE A 270 -5.12 -4.28 17.55
N PRO A 271 -3.95 -4.45 16.90
CA PRO A 271 -2.75 -4.93 17.57
C PRO A 271 -2.16 -3.85 18.50
N PRO A 272 -1.27 -4.23 19.43
CA PRO A 272 -0.48 -3.26 20.19
C PRO A 272 0.30 -2.31 19.27
N GLN A 273 0.63 -1.13 19.79
CA GLN A 273 1.55 -0.22 19.10
C GLN A 273 2.96 -0.83 19.06
N TYR A 274 3.68 -0.59 17.97
CA TYR A 274 5.10 -0.93 17.89
C TYR A 274 5.93 -0.05 18.83
N GLU A 275 7.14 -0.50 19.18
CA GLU A 275 8.07 0.28 19.99
C GLU A 275 8.73 1.37 19.13
N ASP A 276 8.72 2.60 19.64
CA ASP A 276 9.31 3.76 18.97
C ASP A 276 10.78 3.91 19.40
N PHE A 277 11.66 4.18 18.45
CA PHE A 277 13.05 4.58 18.68
C PHE A 277 13.50 5.62 17.64
N CYS A 278 14.41 6.51 18.03
CA CYS A 278 14.99 7.46 17.09
C CYS A 278 16.08 6.77 16.26
N TYR A 279 15.78 6.54 14.98
CA TYR A 279 16.71 6.01 13.99
C TYR A 279 17.40 7.17 13.28
N VAL A 280 18.69 7.40 13.54
CA VAL A 280 19.37 8.65 13.13
C VAL A 280 19.57 8.77 11.62
N LEU A 281 19.46 7.66 10.87
CA LEU A 281 19.46 7.68 9.40
C LEU A 281 18.09 8.05 8.81
N ASP A 282 17.04 8.01 9.62
CA ASP A 282 15.73 8.59 9.32
C ASP A 282 15.31 9.51 10.47
N PRO A 283 15.81 10.77 10.47
CA PRO A 283 15.54 11.69 11.57
C PRO A 283 14.06 11.95 11.79
N SER A 284 13.14 11.63 10.87
CA SER A 284 11.68 11.79 11.04
C SER A 284 11.13 10.98 12.22
N THR A 285 11.85 9.92 12.61
CA THR A 285 11.54 9.03 13.73
C THR A 285 11.96 9.58 15.10
N CYS A 286 12.61 10.74 15.14
CA CYS A 286 13.17 11.33 16.35
C CYS A 286 12.31 12.48 16.92
N SER A 287 12.36 12.67 18.23
CA SER A 287 11.78 13.85 18.90
C SER A 287 12.63 15.12 18.67
N ASN A 288 12.08 16.30 18.93
CA ASN A 288 12.84 17.55 18.92
C ASN A 288 14.04 17.52 19.87
N GLU A 289 13.88 16.92 21.04
CA GLU A 289 14.96 16.77 22.03
C GLU A 289 16.10 15.93 21.45
N GLN A 290 15.78 14.79 20.82
CA GLN A 290 16.76 13.91 20.20
C GLN A 290 17.44 14.58 19.00
N VAL A 291 16.69 15.30 18.16
CA VAL A 291 17.25 16.08 17.06
C VAL A 291 18.20 17.16 17.57
N ASN A 292 17.86 17.86 18.65
CA ASN A 292 18.74 18.85 19.27
C ASN A 292 19.99 18.20 19.88
N ALA A 293 19.86 17.03 20.53
CA ALA A 293 20.99 16.29 21.06
C ALA A 293 21.95 15.83 19.95
N MET A 294 21.43 15.42 18.79
CA MET A 294 22.24 15.13 17.60
C MET A 294 22.97 16.38 17.10
N ARG A 295 22.28 17.51 16.97
CA ARG A 295 22.88 18.79 16.50
C ARG A 295 23.97 19.31 17.44
N ASN A 296 23.76 19.17 18.75
CA ASN A 296 24.68 19.68 19.76
C ASN A 296 25.80 18.69 20.14
N GLY A 297 25.82 17.49 19.54
CA GLY A 297 26.83 16.47 19.81
C GLY A 297 26.74 15.84 21.20
N THR A 298 25.60 15.96 21.88
CA THR A 298 25.36 15.40 23.22
C THR A 298 24.67 14.04 23.17
N GLY A 299 24.14 13.64 22.01
CA GLY A 299 23.44 12.38 21.84
C GLY A 299 24.37 11.16 21.86
N ILE A 300 23.98 10.11 22.58
CA ILE A 300 24.66 8.82 22.54
C ILE A 300 23.98 7.95 21.48
N ILE A 301 24.72 7.60 20.42
CA ILE A 301 24.24 6.79 19.30
C ILE A 301 24.95 5.45 19.30
N LYS A 302 24.17 4.37 19.15
CA LYS A 302 24.70 3.02 18.91
C LYS A 302 23.94 2.38 17.76
N ASP A 303 24.67 1.84 16.78
CA ASP A 303 24.09 1.13 15.63
C ASP A 303 22.98 1.94 14.92
N TYR A 304 23.23 3.25 14.78
CA TYR A 304 22.29 4.24 14.21
C TYR A 304 21.01 4.50 15.03
N ILE A 305 20.95 4.05 16.29
CA ILE A 305 19.83 4.31 17.21
C ILE A 305 20.28 5.28 18.30
N MET A 306 19.46 6.30 18.58
CA MET A 306 19.67 7.19 19.72
C MET A 306 19.36 6.46 21.04
N ILE A 307 20.37 6.32 21.89
CA ILE A 307 20.25 5.75 23.24
C ILE A 307 19.96 6.85 24.27
N GLU A 308 20.63 7.98 24.15
CA GLU A 308 20.39 9.16 24.99
C GLU A 308 20.28 10.42 24.11
N PRO A 309 19.20 11.21 24.22
CA PRO A 309 18.01 10.98 25.05
C PRO A 309 17.20 9.75 24.63
N ALA A 310 16.65 9.03 25.62
CA ALA A 310 15.85 7.85 25.38
C ALA A 310 14.56 8.19 24.62
N SER A 311 14.12 7.28 23.75
CA SER A 311 12.86 7.41 23.04
C SER A 311 11.68 7.39 24.02
N GLN A 312 10.69 8.23 23.75
CA GLN A 312 9.40 8.21 24.43
C GLN A 312 8.31 8.02 23.37
N GLN A 313 7.43 7.05 23.59
CA GLN A 313 6.37 6.73 22.62
C GLN A 313 5.52 7.95 22.30
N GLY A 314 5.33 8.24 21.01
CA GLY A 314 4.58 9.40 20.54
C GLY A 314 5.24 10.77 20.75
N ALA A 315 6.50 10.83 21.24
CA ALA A 315 7.25 12.09 21.37
C ALA A 315 7.93 12.52 20.06
N ALA A 316 8.05 11.60 19.10
CA ALA A 316 8.57 11.92 17.78
C ALA A 316 7.56 12.75 16.97
N ILE A 317 8.08 13.75 16.28
CA ILE A 317 7.26 14.70 15.53
C ILE A 317 7.08 14.15 14.13
N GLY A 318 5.84 13.73 13.82
CA GLY A 318 5.46 13.30 12.47
C GLY A 318 5.87 14.32 11.40
N LEU A 319 6.14 13.85 10.19
CA LEU A 319 6.79 14.60 9.09
C LEU A 319 6.24 16.04 8.89
N LYS A 320 4.92 16.26 8.96
CA LYS A 320 4.32 17.58 8.74
C LYS A 320 4.36 18.54 9.92
N ALA A 321 4.45 18.04 11.15
CA ALA A 321 4.61 18.91 12.31
C ALA A 321 6.01 19.58 12.34
N ARG A 322 6.96 19.10 11.50
CA ARG A 322 8.24 19.79 11.24
C ARG A 322 8.12 20.91 10.23
N GLU A 323 7.37 20.71 9.14
CA GLU A 323 7.11 21.75 8.13
C GLU A 323 6.41 22.97 8.74
N ILE A 324 5.50 22.77 9.70
CA ILE A 324 4.82 23.86 10.43
C ILE A 324 5.76 24.62 11.38
N LEU A 325 6.81 23.99 11.89
CA LEU A 325 7.75 24.61 12.83
C LEU A 325 8.91 25.33 12.13
N ASP A 326 9.25 24.95 10.90
CA ASP A 326 10.26 25.65 10.08
C ASP A 326 9.69 26.93 9.40
N GLU A 327 8.36 27.14 9.45
CA GLU A 327 7.66 28.35 9.00
C GLU A 327 7.31 29.34 10.13
N ALA A 328 7.68 29.05 11.40
CA ALA A 328 7.40 29.87 12.58
C ALA A 328 8.67 30.47 13.21
#